data_AF-A0A536UVC9-F1
#
_entry.id   AF-A0A536UVC9-F1
#
_cell.length_a   1.000
_cell.length_b   1.000
_cell.length_c   1.000
_cell.angle_alpha   90.00
_cell.angle_beta   90.00
_cell.angle_gamma   90.00
#
_symmetry.space_group_name_H-M   'P 1'
#
loop_
_entity.id
_entity.type
_entity.pdbx_description
1 polymer ?
#
loop_
_entity_poly.entity_id
_entity_poly.type
_entity_poly.pdbx_seq_one_letter_code
_entity_poly.pdbx_strand_id
1 'polypeptide(L)' 'MLALFDNNLALTLAAYNAGEQAVLRYRNQVPPFPETQEYVKLVQQFYALYRPPPPPLAPARITLPKRRSLLD' A
#
# COMPACT_ATOMS: atom_id res chain seq x y z
N MET A 1 -9.35 -4.63 -10.91
CA MET A 1 -8.90 -3.27 -10.57
C MET A 1 -7.43 -3.21 -10.14
N LEU A 2 -7.01 -3.59 -8.92
CA LEU A 2 -5.58 -3.49 -8.53
C LEU A 2 -4.62 -4.26 -9.45
N ALA A 3 -4.99 -5.49 -9.83
CA ALA A 3 -4.22 -6.31 -10.78
C ALA A 3 -4.25 -5.78 -12.23
N LEU A 4 -5.20 -4.90 -12.57
CA LEU A 4 -5.29 -4.29 -13.91
C LEU A 4 -4.37 -3.08 -14.06
N PHE A 5 -3.89 -2.53 -12.95
CA PHE A 5 -3.02 -1.35 -12.92
C PHE A 5 -1.72 -1.61 -12.16
N ASP A 6 -1.17 -2.83 -12.22
CA ASP A 6 0.14 -3.18 -11.64
C ASP A 6 0.30 -2.79 -10.15
N ASN A 7 -0.76 -2.95 -9.36
CA ASN A 7 -0.83 -2.53 -7.95
C ASN A 7 -0.62 -1.01 -7.74
N ASN A 8 -0.77 -0.20 -8.78
CA ASN A 8 -0.80 1.25 -8.69
C ASN A 8 -2.12 1.69 -8.05
N LEU A 9 -2.05 2.03 -6.77
CA LEU A 9 -3.20 2.47 -5.98
C LEU A 9 -3.87 3.71 -6.59
N ALA A 10 -3.11 4.68 -7.11
CA ALA A 10 -3.66 5.90 -7.68
C ALA A 10 -4.50 5.64 -8.93
N LEU A 11 -4.02 4.79 -9.85
CA LEU A 11 -4.77 4.41 -11.06
C LEU A 11 -6.00 3.56 -10.73
N THR A 12 -5.89 2.70 -9.73
CA THR A 12 -7.03 1.91 -9.25
C THR A 12 -8.13 2.81 -8.68
N LEU A 13 -7.77 3.80 -7.87
CA LEU A 13 -8.72 4.77 -7.32
C LEU A 13 -9.33 5.65 -8.41
N ALA A 14 -8.53 6.09 -9.37
CA ALA A 14 -9.01 6.86 -10.52
C ALA A 14 -10.00 6.05 -11.36
N ALA A 15 -9.71 4.77 -11.63
CA ALA A 15 -10.58 3.90 -12.40
C ALA A 15 -11.88 3.55 -11.66
N TYR A 16 -11.84 3.47 -10.33
CA TYR A 16 -13.05 3.32 -9.52
C TYR A 16 -13.97 4.56 -9.61
N ASN A 17 -13.39 5.76 -9.58
CA ASN A 17 -14.15 7.01 -9.58
C ASN A 17 -14.61 7.44 -10.99
N ALA A 18 -13.73 7.35 -12.00
CA ALA A 18 -13.96 7.85 -13.36
C ALA A 18 -14.20 6.74 -14.39
N GLY A 19 -14.09 5.46 -14.00
CA GLY A 19 -14.14 4.30 -14.89
C GLY A 19 -12.78 3.94 -15.51
N GLU A 20 -12.54 2.65 -15.72
CA GLU A 20 -11.29 2.13 -16.31
C GLU A 20 -11.03 2.73 -17.70
N GLN A 21 -12.08 2.91 -18.50
CA GLN A 21 -11.99 3.46 -19.84
C GLN A 21 -11.48 4.89 -19.87
N ALA A 22 -11.78 5.70 -18.85
CA ALA A 22 -11.22 7.04 -18.74
C ALA A 22 -9.70 6.95 -18.52
N VAL A 23 -9.25 6.15 -17.55
CA VAL A 23 -7.82 5.96 -17.26
C VAL A 23 -7.06 5.45 -18.49
N LEU A 24 -7.63 4.51 -19.25
CA LEU A 24 -7.06 4.03 -20.50
C LEU A 24 -6.97 5.12 -21.59
N ARG A 25 -8.02 5.92 -21.77
CA ARG A 25 -8.02 7.07 -22.71
C ARG A 25 -6.95 8.09 -22.36
N TYR A 26 -6.67 8.29 -21.08
CA TYR A 26 -5.60 9.15 -20.57
C TYR A 26 -4.27 8.42 -20.40
N ARG A 27 -4.04 7.32 -21.14
CA ARG A 27 -2.75 6.59 -21.21
C ARG A 27 -2.26 6.12 -19.84
N ASN A 28 -3.13 5.49 -19.07
CA ASN A 28 -2.85 5.00 -17.71
C ASN A 28 -2.37 6.11 -16.77
N GLN A 29 -3.07 7.25 -16.81
CA GLN A 29 -2.88 8.36 -15.88
C GLN A 29 -4.20 8.69 -15.19
N VAL A 30 -4.11 9.37 -14.04
CA VAL A 30 -5.29 9.97 -13.42
C VAL A 30 -5.85 11.03 -14.39
N PRO A 31 -7.11 10.93 -14.81
CA PRO A 31 -7.68 11.87 -15.78
C PRO A 31 -7.70 13.30 -15.20
N PRO A 32 -7.69 14.34 -16.05
CA PRO A 32 -7.73 15.74 -15.65
C PRO A 32 -9.15 16.18 -15.23
N PHE A 33 -9.86 15.32 -14.51
CA PHE A 33 -11.16 15.61 -13.91
C PHE A 33 -10.92 16.07 -12.48
N PRO A 34 -11.29 17.32 -12.12
CA PRO A 34 -11.03 17.85 -10.78
C PRO A 34 -11.57 16.95 -9.67
N GLU A 35 -12.77 16.39 -9.84
CA GLU A 35 -13.38 15.48 -8.86
C GLU A 35 -12.57 14.19 -8.68
N THR A 36 -12.05 13.62 -9.77
CA THR A 36 -11.24 12.40 -9.71
C THR A 36 -9.89 12.65 -9.07
N GLN A 37 -9.23 13.76 -9.38
CA GLN A 37 -7.96 14.13 -8.76
C GLN A 37 -8.11 14.33 -7.25
N GLU A 38 -9.17 15.03 -6.82
CA GLU A 38 -9.44 15.27 -5.40
C GLU A 38 -9.81 13.96 -4.68
N TYR A 39 -10.63 13.10 -5.31
CA TYR A 39 -10.95 11.79 -4.78
C TYR A 39 -9.70 10.93 -4.53
N VAL A 40 -8.83 10.83 -5.54
CA VAL A 40 -7.58 10.05 -5.46
C VAL A 40 -6.68 10.57 -4.36
N LYS A 41 -6.55 11.90 -4.23
CA LYS A 41 -5.76 12.55 -3.18
C LYS A 41 -6.32 12.25 -1.79
N LEU A 42 -7.62 12.47 -1.58
CA LEU A 42 -8.27 12.29 -0.28
C LEU A 42 -8.18 10.85 0.21
N VAL A 43 -8.43 9.87 -0.66
CA VAL A 43 -8.37 8.45 -0.27
C VAL A 43 -6.93 8.01 0.03
N GLN A 44 -5.93 8.52 -0.71
CA GLN A 44 -4.52 8.23 -0.39
C GLN A 44 -4.10 8.82 0.95
N GLN A 45 -4.58 10.03 1.30
CA GLN A 45 -4.33 10.63 2.61
C GLN A 45 -4.93 9.77 3.74
N PHE A 46 -6.19 9.35 3.60
CA PHE A 46 -6.80 8.44 4.57
C PHE A 46 -6.10 7.09 4.63
N TYR A 47 -5.70 6.53 3.49
CA TYR A 47 -4.94 5.29 3.44
C TYR A 47 -3.63 5.41 4.22
N ALA A 48 -2.89 6.51 4.06
CA ALA A 48 -1.65 6.76 4.80
C ALA A 48 -1.90 6.92 6.31
N LEU A 49 -2.97 7.61 6.70
CA LEU A 49 -3.32 7.82 8.12
C LEU A 49 -3.74 6.53 8.83
N TYR A 50 -4.47 5.65 8.14
CA TYR A 50 -5.01 4.41 8.72
C TYR A 50 -4.17 3.18 8.39
N ARG A 51 -3.04 3.32 7.68
CA ARG A 51 -2.15 2.20 7.42
C ARG A 51 -1.50 1.76 8.74
N PRO A 52 -1.69 0.51 9.18
CA PRO A 52 -1.02 0.03 10.38
C PRO A 52 0.51 0.10 10.16
N PRO A 53 1.28 0.38 11.23
CA PRO A 53 2.72 0.31 11.14
C PRO A 53 3.14 -1.08 10.62
N PRO A 54 4.25 -1.18 9.87
CA PRO A 54 4.75 -2.48 9.46
C PRO A 54 4.90 -3.37 10.70
N PRO A 55 4.61 -4.68 10.60
CA PRO A 55 4.81 -5.58 11.72
C PRO A 55 6.24 -5.43 12.22
N PRO A 56 6.47 -5.46 13.55
CA PRO A 56 7.81 -5.35 14.07
C PRO A 56 8.70 -6.39 13.39
N LEU A 57 9.89 -5.95 12.94
CA LEU A 57 10.95 -6.87 12.52
C LEU A 57 11.10 -7.88 13.66
N ALA A 58 11.02 -9.18 13.32
CA ALA A 58 10.85 -10.29 14.25
C ALA A 58 11.49 -10.05 15.64
N PRO A 59 10.81 -10.43 16.74
CA PRO A 59 11.32 -10.17 18.09
C PRO A 59 12.77 -10.62 18.17
N ALA A 60 13.65 -9.73 18.64
CA ALA A 60 15.07 -10.00 18.78
C ALA A 60 15.22 -11.35 19.48
N ARG A 61 15.73 -12.35 18.76
CA ARG A 61 15.86 -13.71 19.27
C ARG A 61 16.94 -13.66 20.34
N ILE A 62 16.56 -13.49 21.61
CA ILE A 62 17.51 -13.54 22.72
C ILE A 62 18.06 -14.96 22.75
N THR A 63 19.30 -15.11 22.30
CA THR A 63 19.98 -16.41 22.32
C THR A 63 20.57 -16.56 23.71
N LEU A 64 19.87 -17.27 24.60
CA LEU A 64 20.38 -17.58 25.94
C LEU A 64 21.60 -18.51 25.78
N PRO A 65 22.79 -18.13 26.28
CA PRO A 65 23.95 -19.01 26.21
C PRO A 65 23.68 -20.29 27.02
N LYS A 66 23.93 -21.44 26.39
CA LYS A 66 23.78 -22.76 27.02
C LYS A 66 24.67 -22.82 28.26
N ARG A 67 24.07 -22.96 29.45
CA ARG A 67 24.80 -23.13 30.71
C ARG A 67 25.70 -24.38 30.58
N ARG A 68 27.02 -24.20 30.64
CA ARG A 68 27.97 -25.33 30.69
C ARG A 68 27.64 -26.16 31.94
N SER A 69 27.33 -27.44 31.74
CA SER A 69 27.21 -28.42 32.83
C SER A 69 28.60 -28.64 33.39
N LEU A 70 28.83 -28.25 34.64
CA LEU A 70 30.04 -28.57 35.40
C LEU A 70 29.75 -29.84 36.22
N LEU A 71 29.67 -30.98 35.55
CA LEU A 71 29.64 -32.31 36.17
C LEU A 71 30.23 -33.29 35.14
N ASP A 72 31.56 -33.30 35.03
CA ASP A 72 32.42 -34.39 34.56
C ASP A 72 33.59 -34.50 35.53
#